data_AF-A0A819Z241-F1
#
_entry.id   AF-A0A819Z241-F1
#
_cell.length_a   1.000
_cell.length_b   1.000
_cell.length_c   1.000
_cell.angle_alpha   90.00
_cell.angle_beta   90.00
_cell.angle_gamma   90.00
#
_symmetry.space_group_name_H-M   'P 1'
#
loop_
_entity.id
_entity.type
_entity.pdbx_description
1 polymer ?
#
loop_
_entity_poly.entity_id
_entity_poly.type
_entity_poly.pdbx_seq_one_letter_code
_entity_poly.pdbx_strand_id
1 'polypeptide(L)'
;AALEAIQRWSELHQKQQNNTSTTREDQAYLPIVIKACYDVFDYPQGWLVDSTNIHQTLSDNENRQIEMSVLRHKYIPMLACNLFRIFDLIKQEQETFRLIIFLSDSRKQQLYTLFSKETLDSVLLLTEHAAERCLDRQQQQTDDTIVNYFL
;
A
#
# COMPACT_ATOMS: atom_id res chain seq x y z
N ALA A 1 -7.02 -12.60 -6.10
CA ALA A 1 -7.73 -11.64 -5.22
C ALA A 1 -7.08 -10.25 -5.19
N ALA A 2 -6.02 -9.99 -4.39
CA ALA A 2 -5.48 -8.63 -4.23
C ALA A 2 -4.94 -8.01 -5.54
N LEU A 3 -4.16 -8.77 -6.31
CA LEU A 3 -3.65 -8.30 -7.60
C LEU A 3 -4.77 -8.04 -8.63
N GLU A 4 -5.78 -8.89 -8.65
CA GLU A 4 -6.96 -8.70 -9.52
C GLU A 4 -7.73 -7.45 -9.12
N ALA A 5 -7.85 -7.15 -7.82
CA ALA A 5 -8.48 -5.92 -7.34
C ALA A 5 -7.69 -4.68 -7.78
N ILE A 6 -6.36 -4.69 -7.65
CA ILE A 6 -5.48 -3.61 -8.13
C ILE A 6 -5.62 -3.43 -9.64
N GLN A 7 -5.52 -4.52 -10.41
CA GLN A 7 -5.65 -4.49 -11.86
C GLN A 7 -7.00 -3.90 -12.27
N ARG A 8 -8.08 -4.38 -11.64
CA ARG A 8 -9.43 -3.91 -11.94
C ARG A 8 -9.59 -2.43 -11.63
N TRP A 9 -9.06 -1.96 -10.51
CA TRP A 9 -9.07 -0.54 -10.18
C TRP A 9 -8.29 0.28 -11.21
N SER A 10 -7.12 -0.19 -11.65
CA SER A 10 -6.33 0.50 -12.68
C SER A 10 -7.09 0.62 -14.00
N GLU A 11 -7.80 -0.42 -14.43
CA GLU A 11 -8.65 -0.39 -15.62
C GLU A 11 -9.80 0.63 -15.49
N LEU A 12 -10.44 0.68 -14.33
CA LEU A 12 -11.50 1.65 -14.05
C LEU A 12 -10.96 3.09 -14.04
N HIS A 13 -9.82 3.31 -13.39
CA HIS A 13 -9.19 4.63 -13.28
C HIS A 13 -8.76 5.15 -14.66
N GLN A 14 -8.13 4.32 -15.49
CA GLN A 14 -7.76 4.69 -16.86
C GLN A 14 -8.97 5.03 -17.73
N LYS A 15 -10.06 4.26 -17.63
CA LYS A 15 -11.29 4.53 -18.38
C LYS A 15 -11.91 5.89 -18.03
N GLN A 16 -11.81 6.30 -16.78
CA GLN A 16 -12.36 7.58 -16.32
C GLN A 16 -11.51 8.78 -16.67
N GLN A 17 -10.18 8.64 -16.70
CA GLN A 17 -9.32 9.72 -17.23
C GLN A 17 -9.68 10.06 -18.68
N ASN A 18 -10.24 9.10 -19.42
CA ASN A 18 -10.67 9.28 -20.80
C ASN A 18 -12.14 9.69 -20.98
N ASN A 19 -12.98 9.66 -19.92
CA ASN A 19 -14.42 9.96 -19.99
C ASN A 19 -14.87 10.85 -18.83
N THR A 20 -15.30 12.08 -19.12
CA THR A 20 -15.61 13.13 -18.13
C THR A 20 -16.99 13.04 -17.44
N SER A 21 -17.82 12.06 -17.78
CA SER A 21 -19.28 12.14 -17.51
C SER A 21 -19.87 11.05 -16.60
N THR A 22 -19.05 10.17 -16.04
CA THR A 22 -19.58 8.99 -15.30
C THR A 22 -19.13 9.02 -13.84
N THR A 23 -20.01 8.55 -12.95
CA THR A 23 -19.76 8.28 -11.53
C THR A 23 -18.36 7.69 -11.32
N ARG A 24 -17.60 8.18 -10.34
CA ARG A 24 -16.23 7.70 -10.04
C ARG A 24 -16.24 6.28 -9.46
N GLU A 25 -16.52 5.29 -10.31
CA GLU A 25 -16.51 3.85 -10.01
C GLU A 25 -15.18 3.38 -9.41
N ASP A 26 -14.04 3.88 -9.91
CA ASP A 26 -12.70 3.68 -9.34
C ASP A 26 -12.62 4.06 -7.86
N GLN A 27 -13.21 5.19 -7.45
CA GLN A 27 -13.24 5.64 -6.06
C GLN A 27 -14.14 4.74 -5.21
N ALA A 28 -15.29 4.31 -5.75
CA ALA A 28 -16.16 3.36 -5.06
C ALA A 28 -15.51 1.97 -4.91
N TYR A 29 -14.63 1.58 -5.83
CA TYR A 29 -13.92 0.30 -5.81
C TYR A 29 -12.66 0.32 -4.93
N LEU A 30 -12.11 1.51 -4.62
CA LEU A 30 -10.89 1.66 -3.84
C LEU A 30 -10.90 0.94 -2.48
N PRO A 31 -11.98 0.98 -1.66
CA PRO A 31 -12.03 0.25 -0.40
C PRO A 31 -11.84 -1.27 -0.56
N ILE A 32 -12.28 -1.84 -1.69
CA ILE A 32 -12.13 -3.27 -2.00
C ILE A 32 -10.67 -3.60 -2.25
N VAL A 33 -9.95 -2.74 -2.99
CA VAL A 33 -8.51 -2.87 -3.23
C VAL A 33 -7.73 -2.81 -1.93
N ILE A 34 -7.99 -1.77 -1.13
CA ILE A 34 -7.34 -1.55 0.16
C ILE A 34 -7.55 -2.78 1.05
N LYS A 35 -8.81 -3.22 1.22
CA LYS A 35 -9.14 -4.39 2.02
C LYS A 35 -8.40 -5.64 1.53
N ALA A 36 -8.42 -5.92 0.23
CA ALA A 36 -7.78 -7.12 -0.31
C ALA A 36 -6.26 -7.14 -0.07
N CYS A 37 -5.60 -5.99 -0.07
CA CYS A 37 -4.19 -5.87 0.29
C CYS A 37 -3.96 -6.04 1.80
N TYR A 38 -4.76 -5.39 2.65
CA TYR A 38 -4.64 -5.53 4.10
C TYR A 38 -4.97 -6.94 4.61
N ASP A 39 -5.89 -7.66 3.96
CA ASP A 39 -6.16 -9.08 4.24
C ASP A 39 -4.89 -9.95 4.03
N VAL A 40 -3.97 -9.53 3.16
CA VAL A 40 -2.65 -10.17 2.98
C VAL A 40 -1.67 -9.70 4.05
N PHE A 41 -1.58 -8.38 4.30
CA PHE A 41 -0.59 -7.83 5.23
C PHE A 41 -0.85 -8.19 6.69
N ASP A 42 -2.12 -8.22 7.10
CA ASP A 42 -2.56 -8.47 8.48
C ASP A 42 -3.03 -9.92 8.68
N TYR A 43 -2.61 -10.83 7.79
CA TYR A 43 -2.99 -12.23 7.89
C TYR A 43 -2.58 -12.79 9.27
N PRO A 44 -3.45 -13.45 10.06
CA PRO A 44 -3.22 -13.64 11.50
C PRO A 44 -1.88 -14.27 11.94
N GLN A 45 -1.31 -15.16 11.12
CA GLN A 45 0.00 -15.79 11.39
C GLN A 45 1.13 -15.29 10.49
N GLY A 46 0.80 -14.37 9.60
CA GLY A 46 1.61 -13.98 8.46
C GLY A 46 1.24 -14.74 7.21
N TRP A 47 1.11 -13.98 6.13
CA TRP A 47 0.76 -14.55 4.84
C TRP A 47 1.91 -15.43 4.37
N LEU A 48 1.61 -16.70 4.07
CA LEU A 48 2.59 -17.74 3.76
C LEU A 48 3.64 -17.96 4.86
N VAL A 49 3.21 -17.90 6.12
CA VAL A 49 4.00 -18.37 7.28
C VAL A 49 3.34 -19.64 7.79
N ASP A 50 4.12 -20.72 7.91
CA ASP A 50 3.60 -21.98 8.43
C ASP A 50 3.34 -21.88 9.93
N SER A 51 2.14 -22.31 10.34
CA SER A 51 1.67 -22.25 11.72
C SER A 51 2.11 -23.43 12.58
N THR A 52 2.63 -24.51 11.98
CA THR A 52 2.84 -25.79 12.70
C THR A 52 3.91 -26.68 12.06
N ASN A 53 4.92 -27.07 12.87
CA ASN A 53 5.91 -28.13 12.64
C ASN A 53 5.28 -29.55 12.69
N ILE A 54 4.34 -29.87 11.80
CA ILE A 54 3.62 -31.15 11.89
C ILE A 54 3.94 -32.05 10.69
N HIS A 55 4.89 -32.95 10.93
CA HIS A 55 5.05 -34.27 10.29
C HIS A 55 5.26 -34.38 8.76
N GLN A 56 5.88 -33.40 8.12
CA GLN A 56 6.41 -33.57 6.75
C GLN A 56 7.91 -33.92 6.78
N THR A 57 8.34 -34.81 5.90
CA THR A 57 9.74 -35.21 5.69
C THR A 57 10.64 -33.97 5.58
N LEU A 58 11.74 -33.96 6.35
CA LEU A 58 12.60 -32.79 6.56
C LEU A 58 13.04 -32.08 5.27
N SER A 59 13.29 -32.82 4.18
CA SER A 59 13.79 -32.23 2.91
C SER A 59 12.74 -31.49 2.09
N ASP A 60 11.49 -31.96 2.05
CA ASP A 60 10.42 -31.32 1.26
C ASP A 60 9.88 -30.08 1.97
N ASN A 61 10.00 -30.03 3.29
CA ASN A 61 9.59 -28.90 4.11
C ASN A 61 10.53 -27.69 3.92
N GLU A 62 11.84 -27.90 3.79
CA GLU A 62 12.81 -26.82 3.58
C GLU A 62 12.60 -26.09 2.25
N ASN A 63 12.47 -26.84 1.15
CA ASN A 63 12.22 -26.23 -0.17
C ASN A 63 10.91 -25.44 -0.19
N ARG A 64 9.84 -26.00 0.37
CA ARG A 64 8.54 -25.31 0.49
C ARG A 64 8.64 -24.03 1.32
N GLN A 65 9.38 -24.06 2.44
CA GLN A 65 9.59 -22.87 3.27
C GLN A 65 10.39 -21.78 2.54
N ILE A 66 11.42 -22.17 1.79
CA ILE A 66 12.18 -21.24 0.94
C ILE A 66 11.26 -20.62 -0.10
N GLU A 67 10.46 -21.42 -0.81
CA GLU A 67 9.50 -20.93 -1.80
C GLU A 67 8.49 -19.95 -1.19
N MET A 68 7.90 -20.29 -0.05
CA MET A 68 6.96 -19.42 0.66
C MET A 68 7.63 -18.12 1.09
N SER A 69 8.87 -18.18 1.59
CA SER A 69 9.65 -16.99 1.92
C SER A 69 9.92 -16.11 0.69
N VAL A 70 10.34 -16.71 -0.43
CA VAL A 70 10.58 -16.00 -1.70
C VAL A 70 9.30 -15.31 -2.18
N LEU A 71 8.15 -15.99 -2.10
CA LEU A 71 6.85 -15.41 -2.46
C LEU A 71 6.52 -14.21 -1.57
N ARG A 72 6.79 -14.25 -0.26
CA ARG A 72 6.57 -13.10 0.64
C ARG A 72 7.44 -11.91 0.25
N HIS A 73 8.74 -12.13 0.03
CA HIS A 73 9.68 -11.07 -0.38
C HIS A 73 9.35 -10.50 -1.75
N LYS A 74 8.68 -11.26 -2.62
CA LYS A 74 8.23 -10.78 -3.93
C LYS A 74 6.91 -10.02 -3.86
N TYR A 75 5.88 -10.61 -3.25
CA TYR A 75 4.51 -10.14 -3.38
C TYR A 75 4.11 -9.11 -2.32
N ILE A 76 4.60 -9.20 -1.08
CA ILE A 76 4.27 -8.21 -0.05
C ILE A 76 4.80 -6.82 -0.43
N PRO A 77 6.10 -6.65 -0.77
CA PRO A 77 6.61 -5.35 -1.19
C PRO A 77 5.93 -4.83 -2.47
N MET A 78 5.68 -5.70 -3.44
CA MET A 78 4.98 -5.33 -4.66
C MET A 78 3.56 -4.82 -4.39
N LEU A 79 2.78 -5.49 -3.53
CA LEU A 79 1.43 -5.04 -3.17
C LEU A 79 1.47 -3.70 -2.43
N ALA A 80 2.40 -3.53 -1.48
CA ALA A 80 2.57 -2.27 -0.76
C ALA A 80 2.92 -1.12 -1.70
N CYS A 81 3.89 -1.30 -2.59
CA CYS A 81 4.27 -0.30 -3.59
C CYS A 81 3.11 0.08 -4.52
N ASN A 82 2.27 -0.88 -4.92
CA ASN A 82 1.08 -0.58 -5.69
C ASN A 82 0.09 0.28 -4.90
N LEU A 83 -0.16 -0.01 -3.63
CA LEU A 83 -1.00 0.84 -2.79
C LEU A 83 -0.43 2.24 -2.59
N PHE A 84 0.88 2.38 -2.34
CA PHE A 84 1.50 3.70 -2.24
C PHE A 84 1.31 4.51 -3.53
N ARG A 85 1.52 3.89 -4.70
CA ARG A 85 1.29 4.54 -6.00
C ARG A 85 -0.17 4.93 -6.20
N ILE A 86 -1.11 4.06 -5.81
CA ILE A 86 -2.54 4.38 -5.86
C ILE A 86 -2.83 5.61 -5.00
N PHE A 87 -2.40 5.61 -3.73
CA PHE A 87 -2.61 6.72 -2.81
C PHE A 87 -1.97 8.02 -3.28
N ASP A 88 -0.79 7.95 -3.89
CA ASP A 88 -0.13 9.10 -4.51
C ASP A 88 -0.95 9.67 -5.68
N LEU A 89 -1.42 8.82 -6.59
CA LEU A 89 -2.24 9.21 -7.74
C LEU A 89 -3.55 9.91 -7.35
N ILE A 90 -4.21 9.41 -6.31
CA ILE A 90 -5.48 9.97 -5.83
C ILE A 90 -5.29 11.01 -4.72
N LYS A 91 -4.04 11.36 -4.38
CA LYS A 91 -3.67 12.36 -3.36
C LYS A 91 -4.31 12.07 -1.99
N GLN A 92 -4.18 10.83 -1.52
CA GLN A 92 -4.65 10.36 -0.20
C GLN A 92 -3.46 10.26 0.77
N GLU A 93 -2.93 11.40 1.21
CA GLU A 93 -1.71 11.47 2.03
C GLU A 93 -1.89 10.77 3.38
N GLN A 94 -3.06 10.87 3.99
CA GLN A 94 -3.35 10.20 5.27
C GLN A 94 -3.22 8.68 5.16
N GLU A 95 -3.68 8.09 4.06
CA GLU A 95 -3.57 6.65 3.82
C GLU A 95 -2.14 6.23 3.50
N THR A 96 -1.36 7.08 2.80
CA THR A 96 0.09 6.91 2.65
C THR A 96 0.79 6.81 4.01
N PHE A 97 0.51 7.73 4.94
CA PHE A 97 1.11 7.70 6.27
C PHE A 97 0.66 6.51 7.11
N ARG A 98 -0.62 6.13 7.01
CA ARG A 98 -1.14 4.93 7.69
C ARG A 98 -0.45 3.67 7.22
N LEU A 99 -0.21 3.53 5.91
CA LEU A 99 0.44 2.36 5.35
C LEU A 99 1.92 2.26 5.78
N ILE A 100 2.69 3.35 5.75
CA ILE A 100 4.10 3.31 6.18
C ILE A 100 4.24 2.97 7.67
N ILE A 101 3.34 3.52 8.52
CA ILE A 101 3.29 3.17 9.95
C ILE A 101 2.95 1.70 10.12
N PHE A 102 1.94 1.19 9.40
CA PHE A 102 1.56 -0.21 9.46
C PHE A 102 2.71 -1.15 9.09
N LEU A 103 3.44 -0.86 8.01
CA LEU A 103 4.54 -1.70 7.53
C LEU A 103 5.76 -1.68 8.47
N SER A 104 5.97 -0.57 9.17
CA SER A 104 7.09 -0.36 10.10
C SER A 104 6.80 -0.78 11.55
N ASP A 105 5.55 -1.09 11.90
CA ASP A 105 5.19 -1.50 13.26
C ASP A 105 5.86 -2.83 13.62
N SER A 106 6.84 -2.77 14.52
CA SER A 106 7.63 -3.92 14.99
C SER A 106 6.84 -4.90 15.84
N ARG A 107 5.66 -4.49 16.34
CA ARG A 107 4.71 -5.37 17.05
C ARG A 107 3.88 -6.21 16.08
N LYS A 108 3.85 -5.83 14.80
CA LYS A 108 3.31 -6.65 13.72
C LYS A 108 4.39 -7.57 13.16
N GLN A 109 4.11 -8.26 12.07
CA GLN A 109 4.97 -9.27 11.42
C GLN A 109 6.30 -8.73 10.85
N GLN A 110 6.74 -7.54 11.27
CA GLN A 110 7.97 -6.88 10.82
C GLN A 110 8.06 -6.82 9.29
N LEU A 111 6.95 -6.45 8.64
CA LEU A 111 6.83 -6.54 7.18
C LEU A 111 7.93 -5.78 6.44
N TYR A 112 8.45 -4.69 7.02
CA TYR A 112 9.58 -3.94 6.48
C TYR A 112 10.83 -4.80 6.21
N THR A 113 11.05 -5.92 6.93
CA THR A 113 12.22 -6.79 6.69
C THR A 113 12.13 -7.54 5.38
N LEU A 114 10.94 -7.63 4.77
CA LEU A 114 10.73 -8.30 3.48
C LEU A 114 11.10 -7.42 2.29
N PHE A 115 11.34 -6.13 2.51
CA PHE A 115 11.61 -5.17 1.46
C PHE A 115 13.11 -5.10 1.17
N SER A 116 13.47 -5.04 -0.11
CA SER A 116 14.83 -4.64 -0.49
C SER A 116 15.04 -3.16 -0.16
N LYS A 117 16.31 -2.76 -0.02
CA LYS A 117 16.67 -1.36 0.19
C LYS A 117 16.08 -0.45 -0.89
N GLU A 118 16.21 -0.81 -2.17
CA GLU A 118 15.64 -0.03 -3.29
C GLU A 118 14.12 0.12 -3.19
N THR A 119 13.43 -0.92 -2.71
CA THR A 119 11.98 -0.87 -2.55
C THR A 119 11.59 0.05 -1.39
N LEU A 120 12.33 0.01 -0.29
CA LEU A 120 12.14 0.94 0.83
C LEU A 120 12.39 2.39 0.41
N ASP A 121 13.48 2.64 -0.32
CA ASP A 121 13.82 3.98 -0.84
C ASP A 121 12.67 4.52 -1.71
N SER A 122 12.09 3.68 -2.57
CA SER A 122 10.94 4.04 -3.41
C SER A 122 9.68 4.37 -2.60
N VAL A 123 9.42 3.61 -1.53
CA VAL A 123 8.27 3.85 -0.64
C VAL A 123 8.46 5.13 0.18
N LEU A 124 9.68 5.38 0.65
CA LEU A 124 10.01 6.59 1.39
C LEU A 124 9.86 7.84 0.52
N LEU A 125 10.29 7.78 -0.75
CA LEU A 125 10.09 8.88 -1.69
C LEU A 125 8.60 9.21 -1.91
N LEU A 126 7.75 8.19 -2.06
CA LEU A 126 6.29 8.41 -2.17
C LEU A 126 5.69 9.00 -0.89
N THR A 127 6.26 8.65 0.27
CA THR A 127 5.86 9.21 1.57
C THR A 127 6.31 10.67 1.71
N GLU A 128 7.49 11.01 1.22
CA GLU A 128 8.01 12.38 1.16
C GLU A 128 7.13 13.27 0.29
N HIS A 129 6.78 12.83 -0.93
CA HIS A 129 5.85 13.57 -1.79
C HIS A 129 4.48 13.81 -1.11
N ALA A 130 3.99 12.84 -0.32
CA ALA A 130 2.77 13.03 0.46
C ALA A 130 2.95 14.09 1.56
N ALA A 131 4.09 14.12 2.23
CA ALA A 131 4.41 15.12 3.23
C ALA A 131 4.50 16.53 2.64
N GLU A 132 5.19 16.69 1.50
CA GLU A 132 5.28 17.97 0.79
C GLU A 132 3.90 18.50 0.43
N ARG A 133 3.02 17.67 -0.15
CA ARG A 133 1.64 18.08 -0.47
C ARG A 133 0.82 18.48 0.75
N CYS A 134 1.04 17.85 1.91
CA CYS A 134 0.38 18.27 3.15
C CYS A 134 0.85 19.65 3.60
N LEU A 135 2.14 19.94 3.50
CA LEU A 135 2.72 21.23 3.87
C LEU A 135 2.22 22.34 2.93
N ASP A 136 2.19 22.09 1.62
CA ASP A 136 1.71 23.04 0.62
C ASP A 136 0.26 23.46 0.87
N ARG A 137 -0.61 22.51 1.24
CA ARG A 137 -2.01 22.82 1.59
C ARG A 137 -2.14 23.68 2.83
N GLN A 138 -1.27 23.48 3.83
CA GLN A 138 -1.30 24.28 5.05
C GLN A 138 -0.87 25.73 4.78
N GLN A 139 0.16 25.93 3.94
CA GLN A 139 0.61 27.27 3.55
C GLN A 139 -0.48 28.03 2.78
N GLN A 140 -1.15 27.38 1.82
CA GLN A 140 -2.26 27.99 1.08
C GLN A 140 -3.41 28.39 2.00
N GLN A 141 -3.77 27.56 2.98
CA GLN A 141 -4.81 27.89 3.95
C GLN A 141 -4.44 29.07 4.85
N THR A 142 -3.17 29.20 5.26
CA THR A 142 -2.72 30.36 6.04
C THR A 142 -2.74 31.64 5.22
N ASP A 143 -2.32 31.60 3.96
CA ASP A 143 -2.29 32.78 3.09
C ASP A 143 -3.71 33.27 2.76
N ASP A 144 -4.64 32.36 2.44
CA ASP A 144 -6.05 32.69 2.22
C ASP A 144 -6.71 33.27 3.48
N THR A 145 -6.33 32.78 4.65
CA THR A 145 -6.85 33.31 5.92
C THR A 145 -6.33 34.71 6.18
N ILE A 146 -5.03 34.96 5.97
CA ILE A 146 -4.43 36.30 6.10
C ILE A 146 -5.11 37.28 5.14
N VAL A 147 -5.29 36.93 3.88
CA VAL A 147 -5.96 37.79 2.89
C VAL A 147 -7.40 38.13 3.30
N ASN A 148 -8.14 37.17 3.87
CA ASN A 148 -9.50 37.42 4.37
C ASN A 148 -9.56 38.25 5.67
N TYR A 149 -8.47 38.35 6.43
CA TYR A 149 -8.39 39.25 7.59
C TYR A 149 -7.99 40.68 7.22
N PHE A 150 -7.43 40.90 6.03
CA PHE A 150 -6.96 42.20 5.54
C PHE A 150 -7.85 42.83 4.46
N LEU A 151 -8.99 42.21 4.12
CA LEU A 151 -10.05 42.74 3.26
C LEU A 151 -11.32 43.03 4.07
#